data_AF-A0A1F9BFN8-F1
#
_entry.id   AF-A0A1F9BFN8-F1
#
_cell.length_a   1.000
_cell.length_b   1.000
_cell.length_c   1.000
_cell.angle_alpha   90.00
_cell.angle_beta   90.00
_cell.angle_gamma   90.00
#
_symmetry.space_group_name_H-M   'P 1'
#
loop_
_entity.id
_entity.type
_entity.pdbx_description
1 polymer ?
#
loop_
_entity_poly.entity_id
_entity_poly.type
_entity_poly.pdbx_seq_one_letter_code
_entity_poly.pdbx_strand_id
1 'polypeptide(L)'
;MKKKTTAKVDLNKEIEKLPFCKMVNRRRNFWSTEPTGNYETDCQTGKKYAELALSYMRLVDSRMPGRFFFVWVVLAMTKEKDNGNDGIKVGFLDSMGKAVMALSLSKGSVFVGAIEKAAKKGLHDLGGAGAHRKALLGKESERHHLSG
;
A
#
# COMPACT_ATOMS: atom_id res chain seq x y z
N MET A 1 40.99 -4.42 -20.60
CA MET A 1 39.52 -4.23 -20.47
C MET A 1 39.21 -3.46 -19.19
N LYS A 2 38.75 -2.21 -19.27
CA LYS A 2 38.32 -1.44 -18.09
C LYS A 2 36.96 -1.97 -17.62
N LYS A 3 36.88 -2.55 -16.42
CA LYS A 3 35.60 -2.93 -15.81
C LYS A 3 34.79 -1.65 -15.58
N LYS A 4 33.66 -1.50 -16.30
CA LYS A 4 32.67 -0.45 -16.01
C LYS A 4 32.11 -0.72 -14.61
N THR A 5 32.57 0.06 -13.64
CA THR A 5 32.00 0.06 -12.29
C THR A 5 30.61 0.68 -12.39
N THR A 6 29.57 -0.12 -12.53
CA THR A 6 28.19 0.34 -12.36
C THR A 6 28.04 0.77 -10.89
N ALA A 7 27.91 2.08 -10.67
CA ALA A 7 27.65 2.62 -9.33
C ALA A 7 26.38 1.96 -8.78
N LYS A 8 26.47 1.38 -7.58
CA LYS A 8 25.31 0.81 -6.90
C LYS A 8 24.40 1.97 -6.49
N VAL A 9 23.17 2.00 -7.03
CA VAL A 9 22.14 2.95 -6.61
C VAL A 9 21.82 2.73 -5.13
N ASP A 10 21.90 3.78 -4.33
CA ASP A 10 21.48 3.77 -2.94
C ASP A 10 19.96 3.97 -2.87
N LEU A 11 19.24 2.88 -2.70
CA LEU A 11 17.78 2.88 -2.70
C LEU A 11 17.18 3.73 -1.59
N ASN A 12 17.85 3.86 -0.44
CA ASN A 12 17.32 4.69 0.65
C ASN A 12 17.38 6.17 0.28
N LYS A 13 18.45 6.61 -0.39
CA LYS A 13 18.55 7.98 -0.91
C LYS A 13 17.53 8.28 -2.00
N GLU A 14 17.20 7.29 -2.82
CA GLU A 14 16.15 7.46 -3.83
C GLU A 14 14.74 7.51 -3.20
N ILE A 15 14.50 6.78 -2.10
CA ILE A 15 13.25 6.87 -1.33
C ILE A 15 13.08 8.26 -0.69
N GLU A 16 14.16 8.88 -0.21
CA GLU A 16 14.12 10.23 0.37
C GLU A 16 13.65 11.31 -0.63
N LYS A 17 13.71 11.02 -1.94
CA LYS A 17 13.19 11.92 -2.99
C LYS A 17 11.68 11.79 -3.19
N LEU A 18 11.03 10.84 -2.55
CA LEU A 18 9.59 10.63 -2.66
C LEU A 18 8.89 11.49 -1.60
N PRO A 19 8.20 12.58 -1.97
CA PRO A 19 7.63 13.54 -1.01
C PRO A 19 6.56 12.94 -0.09
N PHE A 20 5.96 11.81 -0.50
CA PHE A 20 4.98 11.06 0.27
C PHE A 20 5.59 9.97 1.17
N CYS A 21 6.92 9.82 1.20
CA CYS A 21 7.62 8.84 2.01
C CYS A 21 8.72 9.50 2.83
N LYS A 22 8.65 9.38 4.15
CA LYS A 22 9.67 9.88 5.08
C LYS A 22 10.32 8.73 5.83
N MET A 23 11.61 8.85 6.10
CA MET A 23 12.32 7.93 6.98
C MET A 23 12.25 8.44 8.43
N VAL A 24 11.52 7.73 9.29
CA VAL A 24 11.38 8.04 10.71
C VAL A 24 11.88 6.85 11.52
N ASN A 25 12.91 7.02 12.35
CA ASN A 25 13.50 5.93 13.16
C ASN A 25 13.88 4.68 12.33
N ARG A 26 14.51 4.89 11.16
CA ARG A 26 14.84 3.83 10.18
C ARG A 26 13.63 3.05 9.62
N ARG A 27 12.41 3.55 9.83
CA ARG A 27 11.18 3.01 9.24
C ARG A 27 10.64 3.96 8.20
N ARG A 28 10.08 3.42 7.13
CA ARG A 28 9.38 4.19 6.11
C ARG A 28 8.00 4.53 6.63
N ASN A 29 7.72 5.83 6.68
CA ASN A 29 6.41 6.37 6.95
C ASN A 29 5.86 6.94 5.64
N PHE A 30 4.85 6.27 5.08
CA PHE A 30 4.18 6.73 3.87
C PHE A 30 3.01 7.65 4.24
N TRP A 31 2.59 8.48 3.30
CA TRP A 31 1.44 9.37 3.45
C TRP A 31 1.61 10.46 4.53
N SER A 32 2.86 10.75 4.90
CA SER A 32 3.19 11.92 5.72
C SER A 32 3.15 13.20 4.87
N THR A 33 1.98 13.46 4.30
CA THR A 33 1.67 14.57 3.40
C THR A 33 0.60 15.45 4.02
N GLU A 34 0.62 16.72 3.65
CA GLU A 34 -0.39 17.70 4.04
C GLU A 34 -1.35 17.89 2.86
N PRO A 35 -2.60 17.41 2.96
CA PRO A 35 -3.60 17.60 1.91
C PRO A 35 -4.02 19.07 1.85
N THR A 36 -4.37 19.57 0.66
CA THR A 36 -4.80 20.96 0.52
C THR A 36 -6.24 21.17 0.96
N GLY A 37 -6.99 20.10 1.21
CA GLY A 37 -8.43 20.13 1.49
C GLY A 37 -9.28 20.29 0.23
N ASN A 38 -8.66 20.35 -0.95
CA ASN A 38 -9.35 20.38 -2.24
C ASN A 38 -9.17 19.01 -2.91
N TYR A 39 -10.24 18.23 -2.92
CA TYR A 39 -10.19 16.83 -3.36
C TYR A 39 -9.60 16.64 -4.76
N GLU A 40 -9.97 17.49 -5.72
CA GLU A 40 -9.46 17.43 -7.10
C GLU A 40 -7.95 17.68 -7.14
N THR A 41 -7.49 18.72 -6.43
CA THR A 41 -6.06 19.09 -6.34
C THR A 41 -5.25 18.00 -5.65
N ASP A 42 -5.80 17.43 -4.58
CA ASP A 42 -5.20 16.32 -3.85
C ASP A 42 -5.10 15.07 -4.74
N CYS A 43 -6.13 14.77 -5.54
CA CYS A 43 -6.06 13.70 -6.55
C CYS A 43 -4.94 13.93 -7.56
N GLN A 44 -4.78 15.14 -8.08
CA GLN A 44 -3.68 15.46 -9.01
C GLN A 44 -2.31 15.32 -8.34
N THR A 45 -2.20 15.70 -7.07
CA THR A 45 -0.98 15.48 -6.26
C THR A 45 -0.68 13.99 -6.11
N GLY A 46 -1.68 13.18 -5.80
CA GLY A 46 -1.58 11.71 -5.76
C GLY A 46 -1.06 11.10 -7.06
N LYS A 47 -1.55 11.58 -8.21
CA LYS A 47 -1.09 11.12 -9.54
C LYS A 47 0.40 11.39 -9.75
N LYS A 48 0.86 12.60 -9.41
CA LYS A 48 2.30 12.96 -9.47
C LYS A 48 3.14 12.07 -8.57
N TYR A 49 2.65 11.74 -7.37
CA TYR A 49 3.34 10.81 -6.47
C TYR A 49 3.44 9.40 -7.06
N ALA A 50 2.41 8.93 -7.77
CA ALA A 50 2.46 7.64 -8.45
C ALA A 50 3.49 7.62 -9.59
N GLU A 51 3.65 8.70 -10.35
CA GLU A 51 4.69 8.81 -11.39
C GLU A 51 6.11 8.72 -10.81
N LEU A 52 6.35 9.38 -9.68
CA LEU A 52 7.60 9.29 -8.94
C LEU A 52 7.83 7.87 -8.41
N ALA A 53 6.79 7.23 -7.87
CA ALA A 53 6.83 5.85 -7.40
C ALA A 53 7.17 4.88 -8.55
N LEU A 54 6.55 5.03 -9.72
CA LEU A 54 6.83 4.23 -10.93
C LEU A 54 8.27 4.40 -11.39
N SER A 55 8.77 5.64 -11.39
CA SER A 55 10.16 5.94 -11.73
C SER A 55 11.11 5.26 -10.75
N TYR A 56 10.85 5.36 -9.44
CA TYR A 56 11.60 4.65 -8.41
C TYR A 56 11.58 3.14 -8.63
N MET A 57 10.41 2.53 -8.85
CA MET A 57 10.27 1.08 -9.04
C MET A 57 11.03 0.54 -10.27
N ARG A 58 11.22 1.37 -11.31
CA ARG A 58 12.01 1.02 -12.50
C ARG A 58 13.52 1.01 -12.24
N LEU A 59 14.00 1.76 -11.25
CA LEU A 59 15.43 1.80 -10.88
C LEU A 59 15.87 0.54 -10.12
N VAL A 60 14.94 -0.22 -9.54
CA VAL A 60 15.25 -1.30 -8.59
C VAL A 60 15.30 -2.66 -9.27
N ASP A 61 16.40 -2.95 -9.97
CA ASP A 61 16.46 -4.09 -10.89
C ASP A 61 17.00 -5.41 -10.29
N SER A 62 17.24 -5.54 -8.98
CA SER A 62 17.69 -6.85 -8.43
C SER A 62 17.60 -7.08 -6.91
N ARG A 63 17.82 -6.07 -6.06
CA ARG A 63 17.98 -6.32 -4.60
C ARG A 63 16.70 -6.10 -3.78
N MET A 64 15.78 -5.30 -4.28
CA MET A 64 14.51 -5.03 -3.62
C MET A 64 13.45 -4.86 -4.70
N PRO A 65 12.85 -5.95 -5.19
CA PRO A 65 11.98 -5.85 -6.37
C PRO A 65 10.88 -4.83 -6.10
N GLY A 66 10.66 -3.91 -7.04
CA GLY A 66 9.70 -2.80 -6.91
C GLY A 66 8.30 -3.22 -6.44
N ARG A 67 7.94 -4.51 -6.63
CA ARG A 67 6.76 -5.15 -6.04
C ARG A 67 6.64 -4.95 -4.51
N PHE A 68 7.73 -5.05 -3.75
CA PHE A 68 7.68 -4.88 -2.29
C PHE A 68 7.47 -3.42 -1.92
N PHE A 69 8.05 -2.50 -2.69
CA PHE A 69 7.82 -1.08 -2.51
C PHE A 69 6.33 -0.75 -2.63
N PHE A 70 5.69 -1.18 -3.73
CA PHE A 70 4.26 -0.96 -3.94
C PHE A 70 3.41 -1.58 -2.81
N VAL A 71 3.69 -2.82 -2.41
CA VAL A 71 2.97 -3.48 -1.31
C VAL A 71 3.10 -2.69 0.00
N TRP A 72 4.28 -2.17 0.33
CA TRP A 72 4.44 -1.35 1.55
C TRP A 72 3.68 -0.03 1.49
N VAL A 73 3.68 0.63 0.33
CA VAL A 73 2.93 1.87 0.10
C VAL A 73 1.44 1.65 0.32
N VAL A 74 0.87 0.60 -0.29
CA VAL A 74 -0.57 0.27 -0.16
C VAL A 74 -0.92 -0.20 1.25
N LEU A 75 -0.09 -1.04 1.88
CA LEU A 75 -0.33 -1.46 3.27
C LEU A 75 -0.25 -0.29 4.26
N ALA A 76 0.53 0.75 3.97
CA ALA A 76 0.55 1.93 4.79
C ALA A 76 -0.78 2.71 4.68
N MET A 77 -1.48 2.68 3.53
CA MET A 77 -2.79 3.31 3.41
C MET A 77 -3.82 2.69 4.36
N THR A 78 -3.79 1.37 4.54
CA THR A 78 -4.78 0.65 5.38
C THR A 78 -4.52 0.78 6.87
N LYS A 79 -3.27 1.08 7.25
CA LYS A 79 -2.85 1.25 8.65
C LYS A 79 -2.95 2.69 9.12
N GLU A 80 -3.07 3.62 8.18
CA GLU A 80 -3.14 5.04 8.50
C GLU A 80 -4.53 5.39 9.02
N LYS A 81 -4.57 6.14 10.12
CA LYS A 81 -5.81 6.76 10.58
C LYS A 81 -6.24 7.84 9.58
N ASP A 82 -7.53 8.12 9.52
CA ASP A 82 -8.03 9.21 8.68
C ASP A 82 -7.26 10.51 9.02
N ASN A 83 -6.63 11.06 7.98
CA ASN A 83 -5.77 12.24 8.02
C ASN A 83 -6.07 13.18 6.85
N GLY A 84 -7.23 13.03 6.20
CA GLY A 84 -7.64 13.85 5.05
C GLY A 84 -6.88 13.58 3.75
N ASN A 85 -5.96 12.60 3.71
CA ASN A 85 -5.19 12.28 2.50
C ASN A 85 -5.97 11.43 1.47
N ASP A 86 -7.29 11.31 1.57
CA ASP A 86 -8.09 10.42 0.72
C ASP A 86 -7.96 10.77 -0.76
N GLY A 87 -8.03 12.06 -1.12
CA GLY A 87 -7.83 12.51 -2.51
C GLY A 87 -6.45 12.10 -3.04
N ILE A 88 -5.39 12.32 -2.24
CA ILE A 88 -4.02 11.93 -2.60
C ILE A 88 -3.91 10.42 -2.79
N LYS A 89 -4.46 9.62 -1.87
CA LYS A 89 -4.43 8.14 -1.94
C LYS A 89 -5.20 7.62 -3.16
N VAL A 90 -6.37 8.18 -3.44
CA VAL A 90 -7.19 7.81 -4.60
C VAL A 90 -6.47 8.15 -5.90
N GLY A 91 -5.97 9.38 -6.05
CA GLY A 91 -5.21 9.79 -7.24
C GLY A 91 -3.96 8.95 -7.47
N PHE A 92 -3.28 8.56 -6.39
CA PHE A 92 -2.14 7.65 -6.44
C PHE A 92 -2.54 6.25 -6.97
N LEU A 93 -3.59 5.64 -6.38
CA LEU A 93 -4.05 4.30 -6.77
C LEU A 93 -4.60 4.26 -8.20
N ASP A 94 -5.34 5.28 -8.63
CA ASP A 94 -5.86 5.39 -10.00
C ASP A 94 -4.71 5.38 -11.03
N SER A 95 -3.69 6.23 -10.83
CA SER A 95 -2.51 6.29 -11.71
C SER A 95 -1.73 4.97 -11.73
N MET A 96 -1.52 4.37 -10.54
CA MET A 96 -0.86 3.06 -10.43
C MET A 96 -1.65 1.95 -11.14
N GLY A 97 -2.96 1.90 -10.98
CA GLY A 97 -3.84 0.94 -11.65
C GLY A 97 -3.77 1.05 -13.17
N LYS A 98 -3.84 2.28 -13.69
CA LYS A 98 -3.67 2.55 -15.13
C LYS A 98 -2.31 2.06 -15.65
N ALA A 99 -1.23 2.30 -14.92
CA ALA A 99 0.10 1.82 -15.30
C ALA A 99 0.18 0.28 -15.35
N VAL A 100 -0.42 -0.41 -14.38
CA VAL A 100 -0.46 -1.88 -14.36
C VAL A 100 -1.29 -2.44 -15.51
N MET A 101 -2.45 -1.84 -15.81
CA MET A 101 -3.27 -2.25 -16.96
C MET A 101 -2.53 -2.04 -18.29
N ALA A 102 -1.90 -0.89 -18.48
CA ALA A 102 -1.10 -0.61 -19.67
C ALA A 102 0.03 -1.63 -19.87
N LEU A 103 0.71 -2.02 -18.79
CA LEU A 103 1.75 -3.05 -18.83
C LEU A 103 1.17 -4.43 -19.17
N SER A 104 0.01 -4.78 -18.61
CA SER A 104 -0.66 -6.07 -18.82
C SER A 104 -1.18 -6.24 -20.24
N LEU A 105 -1.59 -5.13 -20.88
CA LEU A 105 -1.97 -5.10 -22.29
C LEU A 105 -0.76 -5.18 -23.23
N SER A 106 0.41 -4.69 -22.80
CA SER A 106 1.64 -4.68 -23.61
C SER A 106 2.41 -6.01 -23.62
N LYS A 107 2.18 -6.90 -22.63
CA LYS A 107 2.87 -8.19 -22.52
C LYS A 107 1.92 -9.26 -21.97
N GLY A 108 1.69 -10.32 -22.74
CA GLY A 108 1.04 -11.54 -22.28
C GLY A 108 1.58 -11.97 -20.91
N SER A 109 0.69 -11.92 -19.92
CA SER A 109 1.00 -11.50 -18.55
C SER A 109 1.71 -12.55 -17.68
N VAL A 110 2.84 -12.15 -17.06
CA VAL A 110 3.43 -12.79 -15.85
C VAL A 110 3.09 -12.00 -14.57
N PHE A 111 2.71 -10.73 -14.68
CA PHE A 111 2.53 -9.82 -13.52
C PHE A 111 1.17 -9.98 -12.82
N VAL A 112 0.10 -10.32 -13.56
CA VAL A 112 -1.24 -10.52 -12.98
C VAL A 112 -1.25 -11.70 -12.01
N GLY A 113 -0.52 -12.77 -12.32
CA GLY A 113 -0.45 -13.97 -11.46
C GLY A 113 0.14 -13.71 -10.07
N ALA A 114 1.01 -12.70 -9.90
CA ALA A 114 1.61 -12.37 -8.62
C ALA A 114 0.69 -11.51 -7.74
N ILE A 115 -0.06 -10.57 -8.33
CA ILE A 115 -1.07 -9.77 -7.62
C ILE A 115 -2.23 -10.67 -7.21
N GLU A 116 -2.67 -11.56 -8.09
CA GLU A 116 -3.74 -12.51 -7.80
C GLU A 116 -3.33 -13.51 -6.70
N LYS A 117 -2.07 -13.99 -6.71
CA LYS A 117 -1.53 -14.80 -5.60
C LYS A 117 -1.44 -14.03 -4.29
N ALA A 118 -1.04 -12.75 -4.31
CA ALA A 118 -0.96 -11.94 -3.10
C ALA A 118 -2.35 -11.60 -2.55
N ALA A 119 -3.34 -11.33 -3.40
CA ALA A 119 -4.72 -11.12 -3.02
C ALA A 119 -5.34 -12.40 -2.43
N LYS A 120 -5.12 -13.57 -3.06
CA LYS A 120 -5.57 -14.86 -2.53
C LYS A 120 -4.89 -15.24 -1.21
N LYS A 121 -3.61 -14.89 -1.04
CA LYS A 121 -2.85 -15.21 0.19
C LYS A 121 -3.16 -14.24 1.34
N GLY A 122 -3.38 -12.96 1.04
CA GLY A 122 -3.81 -11.95 2.03
C GLY A 122 -5.22 -12.17 2.56
N LEU A 123 -6.09 -12.85 1.80
CA LEU A 123 -7.43 -13.24 2.28
C LEU A 123 -7.38 -14.44 3.25
N HIS A 124 -6.35 -15.28 3.18
CA HIS A 124 -6.19 -16.43 4.08
C HIS A 124 -5.59 -16.05 5.44
N ASP A 125 -4.73 -15.03 5.50
CA ASP A 125 -4.15 -14.53 6.76
C ASP A 125 -5.09 -13.59 7.54
N LEU A 126 -6.20 -13.13 6.94
CA LEU A 126 -7.28 -12.44 7.64
C LEU A 126 -8.35 -13.38 8.20
N GLY A 127 -8.24 -14.70 7.95
CA GLY A 127 -9.07 -15.74 8.57
C GLY A 127 -8.70 -16.07 10.02
N GLY A 128 -7.68 -15.42 10.59
CA GLY A 128 -7.19 -15.66 11.96
C GLY A 128 -7.83 -14.81 13.06
N ALA A 129 -8.87 -14.01 12.77
CA ALA A 129 -9.60 -13.21 13.76
C ALA A 129 -11.01 -13.76 14.07
N GLY A 130 -11.22 -15.06 13.81
CA GLY A 130 -12.50 -15.76 14.02
C GLY A 130 -12.61 -16.57 15.32
N ALA A 131 -11.73 -16.34 16.30
CA ALA A 131 -11.72 -17.09 17.56
C ALA A 131 -11.82 -16.17 18.79
N HIS A 132 -12.81 -15.27 18.84
CA HIS A 132 -13.22 -14.63 20.10
C HIS A 132 -14.63 -14.00 20.11
N ARG A 133 -15.57 -14.49 19.28
CA ARG A 133 -17.01 -14.16 19.40
C ARG A 133 -17.87 -15.42 19.48
N LYS A 134 -17.73 -16.17 20.57
CA LYS A 134 -18.74 -17.15 20.98
C LYS A 134 -18.78 -17.37 22.50
N ALA A 135 -18.61 -16.29 23.27
CA ALA A 135 -18.71 -16.32 24.74
C ALA A 135 -19.57 -15.19 25.34
N LEU A 136 -20.31 -14.41 24.53
CA LEU A 136 -21.11 -13.28 25.02
C LEU A 136 -22.56 -13.23 24.48
N LEU A 137 -23.12 -14.38 24.07
CA LEU A 137 -24.52 -14.48 23.64
C LEU A 137 -25.17 -15.79 24.13
N GLY A 138 -24.96 -16.12 25.40
CA GLY A 138 -25.65 -17.25 26.02
C GLY A 138 -25.73 -17.07 27.53
N LYS A 139 -26.96 -16.85 28.02
CA LYS A 139 -27.41 -16.88 29.43
C LYS A 139 -27.65 -15.53 30.13
N GLU A 140 -28.35 -14.61 29.47
CA GLU A 140 -29.26 -13.66 30.16
C GLU A 140 -30.71 -13.93 29.74
N SER A 141 -31.18 -15.14 29.98
CA SER A 141 -32.60 -15.51 29.80
C SER A 141 -33.03 -16.47 30.92
N GLU A 142 -32.81 -16.06 32.17
CA GLU A 142 -33.42 -16.69 33.35
C GLU A 142 -33.44 -15.66 34.49
N ARG A 143 -34.35 -14.69 34.40
CA ARG A 143 -34.79 -13.90 35.57
C ARG A 143 -36.09 -13.14 35.32
N HIS A 144 -37.12 -13.83 34.87
CA HIS A 144 -38.51 -13.36 35.02
C HIS A 144 -39.44 -14.56 35.17
N HIS A 145 -39.54 -15.07 36.40
CA HIS A 145 -40.77 -15.61 36.99
C HIS A 145 -40.41 -16.11 38.40
N LEU A 146 -40.86 -15.37 39.41
CA LEU A 146 -41.46 -15.88 40.64
C LEU A 146 -41.69 -14.66 41.56
N SER A 147 -42.85 -14.04 41.36
CA SER A 147 -43.57 -13.29 42.38
C SER A 147 -44.82 -14.11 42.67
N GLY A 148 -44.94 -14.55 43.90
CA GLY A 148 -45.99 -15.39 44.45
C GLY A 148 -45.61 -15.73 45.88
#